data_AF-A0A849ZPW6-F1
#
_entry.id   AF-A0A849ZPW6-F1
#
_cell.length_a   1.000
_cell.length_b   1.000
_cell.length_c   1.000
_cell.angle_alpha   90.00
_cell.angle_beta   90.00
_cell.angle_gamma   90.00
#
_symmetry.space_group_name_H-M   'P 1'
#
loop_
_entity.id
_entity.type
_entity.pdbx_description
1 polymer ?
#
loop_
_entity_poly.entity_id
_entity_poly.type
_entity_poly.pdbx_seq_one_letter_code
_entity_poly.pdbx_strand_id
1 'polypeptide(L)'
;MPFMHQGSPSPHPRRIYTLSGHSPEVIAVAFAKTSRVPDSFDTIAAELSEEASAKFHEKWVVGYGHASVAEHAVLHIAVENVSILATKVIEDNRLASYTEQSTRYQVYSSGRFFRPPALMASRHGARFEALGTALMGEYTAGIEPMMAHLETRGERPEGLSDRGW
;
A
#
# COMPACT_ATOMS: atom_id res chain seq x y z
N MET A 1 -2.83 17.25 24.82
CA MET A 1 -3.92 16.27 24.89
C MET A 1 -3.83 15.36 23.67
N PRO A 2 -3.49 14.06 23.80
CA PRO A 2 -3.44 13.17 22.65
C PRO A 2 -4.87 12.76 22.28
N PHE A 3 -5.27 13.04 21.03
CA PHE A 3 -6.54 12.60 20.46
C PHE A 3 -6.49 11.08 20.23
N MET A 4 -6.90 10.28 21.22
CA MET A 4 -7.24 8.88 20.99
C MET A 4 -8.66 8.80 20.44
N HIS A 5 -8.76 8.68 19.11
CA HIS A 5 -10.04 8.59 18.40
C HIS A 5 -10.44 7.12 18.26
N GLN A 6 -11.30 6.63 19.15
CA GLN A 6 -11.94 5.31 19.03
C GLN A 6 -13.19 5.44 18.15
N GLY A 7 -13.02 5.35 16.82
CA GLY A 7 -14.14 5.06 15.91
C GLY A 7 -14.43 3.56 15.89
N SER A 8 -15.66 3.16 15.50
CA SER A 8 -15.98 1.75 15.24
C SER A 8 -14.90 1.08 14.38
N PRO A 9 -14.48 -0.15 14.69
CA PRO A 9 -13.37 -0.77 13.99
C PRO A 9 -13.72 -0.93 12.51
N SER A 10 -12.98 -0.23 11.66
CA SER A 10 -12.93 -0.52 10.23
C SER A 10 -12.63 -2.03 10.07
N PRO A 11 -13.29 -2.75 9.15
CA PRO A 11 -12.93 -4.15 8.85
C PRO A 11 -11.47 -4.28 8.39
N HIS A 12 -10.83 -3.17 8.03
CA HIS A 12 -9.42 -3.05 7.74
C HIS A 12 -8.77 -2.09 8.76
N PRO A 13 -8.17 -2.61 9.85
CA PRO A 13 -7.53 -1.75 10.84
C PRO A 13 -6.30 -1.08 10.23
N ARG A 14 -6.07 0.20 10.56
CA ARG A 14 -4.84 0.90 10.16
C ARG A 14 -3.64 0.17 10.73
N ARG A 15 -2.64 -0.13 9.89
CA ARG A 15 -1.38 -0.75 10.32
C ARG A 15 -0.24 0.16 9.89
N ILE A 16 0.58 0.57 10.85
CA ILE A 16 1.81 1.32 10.62
C ILE A 16 2.88 0.60 11.40
N TYR A 17 3.87 0.06 10.71
CA TYR A 17 4.92 -0.72 11.34
C TYR A 17 6.23 -0.59 10.58
N THR A 18 7.32 -0.75 11.31
CA THR A 18 8.65 -0.86 10.75
C THR A 18 8.83 -2.28 10.23
N LEU A 19 9.36 -2.41 9.02
CA LEU A 19 9.92 -3.69 8.59
C LEU A 19 11.29 -3.82 9.24
N SER A 20 11.30 -4.23 10.50
CA SER A 20 12.50 -4.44 11.32
C SER A 20 12.70 -5.93 11.57
N GLY A 21 13.94 -6.42 11.41
CA GLY A 21 14.28 -7.83 11.60
C GLY A 21 14.38 -8.64 10.30
N HIS A 22 14.23 -8.00 9.14
CA HIS A 22 14.50 -8.59 7.83
C HIS A 22 15.71 -7.92 7.20
N SER A 23 16.42 -8.65 6.35
CA SER A 23 17.55 -8.06 5.63
C SER A 23 17.07 -6.99 4.63
N PRO A 24 17.92 -6.01 4.25
CA PRO A 24 17.57 -4.99 3.26
C PRO A 24 17.05 -5.54 1.92
N GLU A 25 17.49 -6.73 1.51
CA GLU A 25 17.12 -7.40 0.26
C GLU A 25 15.72 -8.01 0.35
N VAL A 26 15.39 -8.68 1.47
CA VAL A 26 14.04 -9.16 1.76
C VAL A 26 13.07 -8.00 1.77
N ILE A 27 13.47 -6.88 2.37
CA ILE A 27 12.68 -5.67 2.39
C ILE A 27 12.49 -5.12 0.97
N ALA A 28 13.56 -4.93 0.19
CA ALA A 28 13.47 -4.42 -1.18
C ALA A 28 12.59 -5.30 -2.10
N VAL A 29 12.69 -6.63 -1.99
CA VAL A 29 11.84 -7.54 -2.78
C VAL A 29 10.40 -7.52 -2.30
N ALA A 30 10.14 -7.39 -1.00
CA ALA A 30 8.78 -7.20 -0.49
C ALA A 30 8.14 -5.90 -1.03
N PHE A 31 8.90 -4.80 -1.05
CA PHE A 31 8.47 -3.54 -1.69
C PHE A 31 8.29 -3.65 -3.21
N ALA A 32 9.08 -4.46 -3.91
CA ALA A 32 8.86 -4.68 -5.34
C ALA A 32 7.57 -5.49 -5.60
N LYS A 33 7.34 -6.53 -4.79
CA LYS A 33 6.19 -7.45 -4.92
C LYS A 33 4.85 -6.79 -4.57
N THR A 34 4.79 -5.87 -3.60
CA THR A 34 3.54 -5.19 -3.19
C THR A 34 2.78 -4.51 -4.33
N SER A 35 3.48 -4.10 -5.40
CA SER A 35 2.84 -3.51 -6.59
C SER A 35 2.13 -4.54 -7.49
N ARG A 36 2.45 -5.83 -7.31
CA ARG A 36 2.08 -6.94 -8.22
C ARG A 36 1.23 -8.00 -7.56
N VAL A 37 1.21 -8.07 -6.23
CA VAL A 37 0.40 -9.01 -5.45
C VAL A 37 -0.41 -8.25 -4.40
N PRO A 38 -1.65 -8.67 -4.11
CA PRO A 38 -2.54 -7.94 -3.20
C PRO A 38 -2.26 -8.21 -1.71
N ASP A 39 -1.29 -9.09 -1.41
CA ASP A 39 -0.96 -9.53 -0.06
C ASP A 39 -0.23 -8.45 0.75
N SER A 40 -0.29 -8.55 2.08
CA SER A 40 0.37 -7.60 2.98
C SER A 40 1.88 -7.83 3.05
N PHE A 41 2.63 -6.80 3.44
CA PHE A 41 4.10 -6.84 3.41
C PHE A 41 4.70 -7.92 4.32
N ASP A 42 4.05 -8.25 5.43
CA ASP A 42 4.44 -9.34 6.33
C ASP A 42 4.30 -10.72 5.67
N THR A 43 3.21 -10.95 4.93
CA THR A 43 3.02 -12.18 4.15
C THR A 43 4.06 -12.30 3.05
N ILE A 44 4.31 -11.22 2.31
CA ILE A 44 5.30 -11.20 1.23
C ILE A 44 6.73 -11.42 1.76
N ALA A 45 7.08 -10.81 2.89
CA ALA A 45 8.40 -10.92 3.50
C ALA A 45 8.69 -12.34 4.02
N ALA A 46 7.67 -13.03 4.54
CA ALA A 46 7.79 -14.39 5.03
C ALA A 46 8.11 -15.43 3.94
N GLU A 47 7.88 -15.11 2.66
CA GLU A 47 8.16 -15.99 1.51
C GLU A 47 9.60 -15.87 0.96
N LEU A 48 10.44 -14.99 1.52
CA LEU A 48 11.77 -14.66 1.01
C LEU A 48 12.87 -15.30 1.88
N SER A 49 13.90 -15.90 1.27
CA SER A 49 14.94 -16.64 2.01
C SER A 49 16.10 -15.77 2.51
N GLU A 50 16.58 -16.10 3.72
CA GLU A 50 17.65 -15.37 4.42
C GLU A 50 19.05 -15.56 3.79
N GLU A 51 19.33 -16.73 3.19
CA GLU A 51 20.66 -17.11 2.70
C GLU A 51 21.17 -16.28 1.52
N ALA A 52 20.29 -15.88 0.59
CA ALA A 52 20.67 -15.01 -0.52
C ALA A 52 21.01 -13.58 -0.04
N SER A 53 20.48 -13.20 1.12
CA SER A 53 20.40 -11.83 1.58
C SER A 53 21.50 -11.47 2.60
N ALA A 54 21.92 -12.44 3.42
CA ALA A 54 23.04 -12.29 4.35
C ALA A 54 24.37 -11.94 3.68
N LYS A 55 24.62 -12.43 2.45
CA LYS A 55 25.87 -12.24 1.70
C LYS A 55 26.11 -10.79 1.24
N PHE A 56 25.08 -9.94 1.25
CA PHE A 56 25.15 -8.55 0.80
C PHE A 56 25.33 -7.57 1.97
N HIS A 57 24.74 -7.89 3.14
CA HIS A 57 24.73 -7.05 4.34
C HIS A 57 26.10 -6.88 5.01
N GLU A 58 26.92 -7.93 5.04
CA GLU A 58 28.24 -7.94 5.69
C GLU A 58 29.24 -6.94 5.06
N LYS A 59 29.05 -6.61 3.79
CA LYS A 59 29.96 -5.72 3.04
C LYS A 59 29.80 -4.23 3.36
N TRP A 60 28.66 -3.79 3.92
CA TRP A 60 28.27 -2.37 3.82
C TRP A 60 27.84 -1.66 5.14
N VAL A 61 27.71 -2.33 6.29
CA VAL A 61 26.92 -1.77 7.43
C VAL A 61 27.68 -1.50 8.75
N VAL A 62 28.83 -2.13 9.06
CA VAL A 62 29.27 -2.25 10.48
C VAL A 62 30.14 -1.09 11.05
N GLY A 63 30.51 -0.05 10.30
CA GLY A 63 31.49 0.95 10.80
C GLY A 63 30.98 2.40 10.95
N TYR A 64 31.17 2.99 12.14
CA TYR A 64 31.19 4.42 12.50
C TYR A 64 29.91 5.05 13.05
N GLY A 65 30.03 5.75 14.20
CA GLY A 65 28.96 6.38 14.99
C GLY A 65 29.14 7.90 15.21
N HIS A 66 28.33 8.72 14.54
CA HIS A 66 28.13 10.18 14.70
C HIS A 66 26.73 10.54 14.17
N ALA A 67 26.12 11.69 14.45
CA ALA A 67 24.73 11.97 14.03
C ALA A 67 24.49 12.02 12.49
N SER A 68 25.55 12.08 11.67
CA SER A 68 25.54 11.80 10.22
C SER A 68 25.36 10.32 9.87
N VAL A 69 25.47 9.43 10.85
CA VAL A 69 25.23 7.98 10.76
C VAL A 69 23.74 7.66 10.80
N ALA A 70 22.93 8.56 11.37
CA ALA A 70 21.46 8.44 11.26
C ALA A 70 20.98 8.64 9.81
N GLU A 71 21.69 9.42 8.98
CA GLU A 71 21.41 9.53 7.54
C GLU A 71 21.74 8.24 6.77
N HIS A 72 22.59 7.38 7.33
CA HIS A 72 22.87 6.04 6.79
C HIS A 72 21.84 5.00 7.24
N ALA A 73 21.02 5.32 8.25
CA ALA A 73 19.98 4.43 8.74
C ALA A 73 18.71 4.59 7.89
N VAL A 74 18.51 3.64 6.97
CA VAL A 74 17.28 3.56 6.17
C VAL A 74 16.24 2.81 6.99
N LEU A 75 15.13 3.50 7.31
CA LEU A 75 13.96 2.84 7.89
C LEU A 75 12.95 2.55 6.79
N HIS A 76 12.53 1.29 6.71
CA HIS A 76 11.45 0.87 5.86
C HIS A 76 10.15 0.81 6.67
N ILE A 77 9.17 1.61 6.26
CA ILE A 77 7.88 1.73 6.93
C ILE A 77 6.80 1.21 5.98
N ALA A 78 6.02 0.24 6.45
CA ALA A 78 4.79 -0.16 5.78
C ALA A 78 3.60 0.61 6.39
N VAL A 79 2.81 1.24 5.54
CA VAL A 79 1.63 2.02 5.91
C VAL A 79 0.42 1.43 5.18
N GLU A 80 -0.42 0.70 5.91
CA GLU A 80 -1.59 0.01 5.36
C GLU A 80 -2.90 0.59 5.92
N ASN A 81 -3.96 0.48 5.12
CA ASN A 81 -5.32 0.90 5.47
C ASN A 81 -5.42 2.38 5.88
N VAL A 82 -4.69 3.22 5.16
CA VAL A 82 -4.83 4.67 5.18
C VAL A 82 -5.57 5.14 3.92
N SER A 83 -6.27 6.28 4.01
CA SER A 83 -6.94 6.86 2.84
C SER A 83 -5.92 7.33 1.80
N ILE A 84 -6.28 7.33 0.52
CA ILE A 84 -5.47 7.91 -0.55
C ILE A 84 -5.11 9.39 -0.30
N LEU A 85 -5.97 10.15 0.38
CA LEU A 85 -5.65 11.53 0.77
C LEU A 85 -4.49 11.58 1.78
N ALA A 86 -4.38 10.58 2.65
CA ALA A 86 -3.30 10.49 3.63
C ALA A 86 -2.00 10.03 2.97
N THR A 87 -2.06 9.16 1.94
CA THR A 87 -0.85 8.76 1.19
C THR A 87 -0.22 9.97 0.52
N LYS A 88 -1.02 10.88 -0.07
CA LYS A 88 -0.48 12.12 -0.66
C LYS A 88 0.22 13.03 0.35
N VAL A 89 -0.26 13.10 1.59
CA VAL A 89 0.41 13.86 2.66
C VAL A 89 1.71 13.18 3.10
N ILE A 90 1.74 11.85 3.16
CA ILE A 90 2.95 11.08 3.49
C ILE A 90 4.01 11.26 2.39
N GLU A 91 3.60 11.16 1.13
CA GLU A 91 4.44 11.24 -0.06
C GLU A 91 4.95 12.66 -0.36
N ASP A 92 4.42 13.69 0.30
CA ASP A 92 4.84 15.08 0.14
C ASP A 92 6.26 15.35 0.66
N ASN A 93 6.79 14.47 1.52
CA ASN A 93 8.17 14.58 2.00
C ASN A 93 9.17 14.12 0.93
N ARG A 94 10.01 15.04 0.47
CA ARG A 94 11.01 14.79 -0.60
C ARG A 94 12.26 14.01 -0.17
N LEU A 95 12.42 13.72 1.12
CA LEU A 95 13.60 13.03 1.67
C LEU A 95 13.37 11.53 1.87
N ALA A 96 12.26 10.98 1.37
CA ALA A 96 11.95 9.55 1.42
C ALA A 96 11.65 8.98 0.03
N SER A 97 11.75 7.66 -0.08
CA SER A 97 11.38 6.89 -1.26
C SER A 97 10.04 6.20 -1.01
N TYR A 98 9.16 6.21 -2.00
CA TYR A 98 7.79 5.69 -1.85
C TYR A 98 7.47 4.63 -2.90
N THR A 99 6.71 3.63 -2.44
CA THR A 99 5.99 2.70 -3.31
C THR A 99 4.56 2.65 -2.81
N GLU A 100 3.62 3.13 -3.63
CA GLU A 100 2.18 3.08 -3.35
C GLU A 100 1.53 1.90 -4.09
N GLN A 101 0.53 1.28 -3.47
CA GLN A 101 -0.32 0.29 -4.14
C GLN A 101 -1.03 0.95 -5.33
N SER A 102 -0.61 0.59 -6.55
CA SER A 102 -1.11 1.20 -7.78
C SER A 102 -2.59 0.87 -8.02
N THR A 103 -3.43 1.91 -8.07
CA THR A 103 -4.86 1.82 -8.44
C THR A 103 -5.09 1.37 -9.90
N ARG A 104 -4.03 1.34 -10.72
CA ARG A 104 -4.07 0.80 -12.10
C ARG A 104 -4.07 -0.72 -12.13
N TYR A 105 -3.44 -1.36 -11.14
CA TYR A 105 -3.26 -2.82 -11.10
C TYR A 105 -4.09 -3.49 -10.01
N GLN A 106 -4.58 -2.71 -9.05
CA GLN A 106 -5.26 -3.20 -7.88
C GLN A 106 -6.69 -2.70 -7.86
N VAL A 107 -7.63 -3.64 -7.85
CA VAL A 107 -9.06 -3.34 -7.77
C VAL A 107 -9.48 -3.31 -6.31
N TYR A 108 -10.07 -2.19 -5.89
CA TYR A 108 -10.60 -2.04 -4.54
C TYR A 108 -12.06 -2.51 -4.47
N SER A 109 -12.41 -3.23 -3.40
CA SER A 109 -13.80 -3.63 -3.18
C SER A 109 -14.68 -2.43 -2.82
N SER A 110 -15.99 -2.57 -3.05
CA SER A 110 -16.98 -1.50 -2.84
C SER A 110 -17.00 -0.91 -1.42
N GLY A 111 -16.56 -1.66 -0.40
CA GLY A 111 -16.48 -1.19 0.99
C GLY A 111 -15.19 -0.45 1.36
N ARG A 112 -14.19 -0.40 0.46
CA ARG A 112 -12.81 -0.01 0.77
C ARG A 112 -12.57 1.50 0.66
N PHE A 113 -13.23 2.26 1.52
CA PHE A 113 -13.00 3.69 1.72
C PHE A 113 -12.99 4.07 3.21
N PHE A 114 -12.26 5.14 3.53
CA PHE A 114 -12.11 5.60 4.91
C PHE A 114 -13.38 6.32 5.39
N ARG A 115 -13.79 6.03 6.63
CA ARG A 115 -14.96 6.61 7.29
C ARG A 115 -14.51 7.51 8.45
N PRO A 116 -14.43 8.84 8.27
CA PRO A 116 -14.01 9.74 9.36
C PRO A 116 -15.02 9.68 10.50
N PRO A 117 -14.65 9.26 11.73
CA PRO A 117 -15.66 9.00 12.76
C PRO A 117 -16.48 10.24 13.17
N ALA A 118 -15.86 11.43 13.14
CA ALA A 118 -16.59 12.70 13.33
C ALA A 118 -17.68 12.93 12.28
N LEU A 119 -17.44 12.55 11.02
CA LEU A 119 -18.43 12.64 9.95
C LEU A 119 -19.51 11.57 10.11
N MET A 120 -19.13 10.35 10.46
CA MET A 120 -20.06 9.23 10.68
C MET A 120 -21.01 9.49 11.84
N ALA A 121 -20.54 10.15 12.91
CA ALA A 121 -21.36 10.54 14.06
C ALA A 121 -22.23 11.79 13.78
N SER A 122 -22.02 12.48 12.64
CA SER A 122 -22.80 13.66 12.27
C SER A 122 -24.10 13.28 11.54
N ARG A 123 -25.00 14.26 11.38
CA ARG A 123 -26.21 14.13 10.54
C ARG A 123 -25.92 13.75 9.07
N HIS A 124 -24.67 13.87 8.62
CA HIS A 124 -24.26 13.55 7.25
C HIS A 124 -23.74 12.11 7.10
N GLY A 125 -23.56 11.36 8.20
CA GLY A 125 -22.96 10.02 8.18
C GLY A 125 -23.67 9.03 7.27
N ALA A 126 -25.00 8.93 7.36
CA ALA A 126 -25.78 8.03 6.52
C ALA A 126 -25.68 8.38 5.02
N ARG A 127 -25.70 9.67 4.69
CA ARG A 127 -25.53 10.14 3.30
C ARG A 127 -24.12 9.84 2.78
N PHE A 128 -23.10 10.05 3.61
CA PHE A 128 -21.71 9.75 3.27
C PHE A 128 -21.53 8.25 2.99
N GLU A 129 -22.06 7.40 3.87
CA GLU A 129 -21.97 5.94 3.72
C GLU A 129 -22.61 5.45 2.43
N ALA A 130 -23.85 5.91 2.18
CA ALA A 130 -24.60 5.54 0.99
C ALA A 130 -23.89 6.00 -0.29
N LEU A 131 -23.40 7.24 -0.31
CA LEU A 131 -22.70 7.78 -1.47
C LEU A 131 -21.36 7.08 -1.71
N GLY A 132 -20.55 6.86 -0.65
CA GLY A 132 -19.27 6.16 -0.76
C GLY A 132 -19.44 4.73 -1.28
N THR A 133 -20.44 4.03 -0.77
CA THR A 133 -20.77 2.66 -1.22
C THR A 133 -21.24 2.65 -2.66
N ALA A 134 -22.11 3.59 -3.05
CA ALA A 134 -22.59 3.70 -4.43
C ALA A 134 -21.44 4.00 -5.40
N LEU A 135 -20.61 5.00 -5.12
CA LEU A 135 -19.48 5.38 -5.98
C LEU A 135 -18.48 4.24 -6.16
N MET A 136 -18.12 3.55 -5.07
CA MET A 136 -17.21 2.41 -5.14
C MET A 136 -17.87 1.20 -5.81
N GLY A 137 -19.18 1.03 -5.65
CA GLY A 137 -19.97 0.02 -6.37
C GLY A 137 -19.95 0.23 -7.88
N GLU A 138 -20.20 1.46 -8.34
CA GLU A 138 -20.12 1.84 -9.75
C GLU A 138 -18.70 1.66 -10.31
N TYR A 139 -17.68 2.04 -9.52
CA TYR A 139 -16.28 1.77 -9.87
C TYR A 139 -16.04 0.28 -10.13
N THR A 140 -16.45 -0.60 -9.21
CA THR A 140 -16.23 -2.04 -9.37
C THR A 140 -17.04 -2.61 -10.54
N ALA A 141 -18.31 -2.21 -10.68
CA ALA A 141 -19.20 -2.68 -11.74
C ALA A 141 -18.74 -2.24 -13.14
N GLY A 142 -18.08 -1.09 -13.25
CA GLY A 142 -17.59 -0.55 -14.51
C GLY A 142 -16.32 -1.22 -15.04
N ILE A 143 -15.56 -1.95 -14.21
CA ILE A 143 -14.27 -2.53 -14.62
C ILE A 143 -14.44 -3.58 -15.72
N GLU A 144 -15.29 -4.58 -15.50
CA GLU A 144 -15.46 -5.68 -16.45
C GLU A 144 -16.00 -5.21 -17.82
N PRO A 145 -17.06 -4.39 -17.91
CA PRO A 145 -17.52 -3.84 -19.18
C PRO A 145 -16.47 -2.96 -19.88
N MET A 146 -15.69 -2.19 -19.12
CA MET A 146 -14.63 -1.36 -19.67
C MET A 146 -13.51 -2.23 -20.25
N MET A 147 -13.06 -3.25 -19.52
CA MET A 147 -12.04 -4.18 -20.00
C MET A 147 -12.51 -4.92 -21.26
N ALA A 148 -13.73 -5.47 -21.24
CA ALA A 148 -14.32 -6.12 -22.42
C ALA A 148 -14.38 -5.18 -23.63
N HIS A 149 -14.73 -3.90 -23.42
CA HIS A 149 -14.72 -2.91 -24.49
C HIS A 149 -13.32 -2.62 -25.03
N LEU A 150 -12.32 -2.47 -24.16
CA LEU A 150 -10.93 -2.22 -24.54
C LEU A 150 -10.34 -3.40 -25.32
N GLU A 151 -10.68 -4.64 -24.96
CA GLU A 151 -10.29 -5.84 -25.69
C GLU A 151 -10.80 -5.85 -27.13
N THR A 152 -11.97 -5.26 -27.41
CA THR A 152 -12.47 -5.14 -28.79
C THR A 152 -11.69 -4.13 -29.64
N ARG A 153 -10.88 -3.27 -29.02
CA ARG A 153 -10.21 -2.13 -29.68
C ARG A 153 -8.70 -2.23 -29.73
N GLY A 154 -8.08 -3.08 -28.92
CA GLY A 154 -6.63 -3.24 -28.85
C GLY A 154 -6.15 -4.51 -29.52
N GLU A 155 -5.06 -4.42 -30.28
CA GLU A 155 -4.23 -5.60 -30.56
C GLU A 155 -3.38 -5.87 -29.32
N ARG A 156 -3.50 -7.07 -28.73
CA ARG A 156 -2.66 -7.48 -27.61
C ARG A 156 -1.21 -7.61 -28.08
N PRO A 157 -0.26 -6.84 -27.53
CA PRO A 157 1.15 -6.97 -27.88
C PRO A 157 1.64 -8.38 -27.59
N GLU A 158 2.46 -8.92 -28.49
CA GLU A 158 3.07 -10.24 -28.31
C GLU A 158 3.88 -10.30 -27.00
N GLY A 159 3.66 -11.37 -26.22
CA GLY A 159 4.42 -11.66 -25.01
C GLY A 159 3.86 -11.10 -23.69
N LEU A 160 2.74 -10.36 -23.69
CA LEU A 160 2.06 -9.97 -22.45
C LEU A 160 1.20 -11.11 -21.90
N SER A 161 1.29 -11.39 -20.60
CA SER A 161 0.41 -12.34 -19.90
C SER A 161 -0.99 -11.76 -19.66
N ASP A 162 -1.99 -12.58 -19.35
CA ASP A 162 -3.39 -12.13 -19.14
C ASP A 162 -3.53 -11.13 -17.99
N ARG A 163 -2.59 -11.14 -17.02
CA ARG A 163 -2.52 -10.15 -15.93
C ARG A 163 -1.75 -8.87 -16.27
N GLY A 164 -0.98 -8.89 -17.36
CA GLY A 164 -0.20 -7.75 -17.85
C GLY A 164 -0.90 -6.96 -18.95
N TRP A 165 -1.93 -7.54 -19.57
CA TRP A 165 -2.88 -6.90 -20.47
C TRP A 165 -3.99 -6.23 -19.66
#